data_AF-A0A1W9M356-F1
#
_entry.id   AF-A0A1W9M356-F1
#
_cell.length_a   1.000
_cell.length_b   1.000
_cell.length_c   1.000
_cell.angle_alpha   90.00
_cell.angle_beta   90.00
_cell.angle_gamma   90.00
#
_symmetry.space_group_name_H-M   'P 1'
#
loop_
_entity.id
_entity.type
_entity.pdbx_description
1 polymer ?
#
loop_
_entity_poly.entity_id
_entity_poly.type
_entity_poly.pdbx_seq_one_letter_code
_entity_poly.pdbx_strand_id
1 'polypeptide(L)'
;MKKIFFRVPVKKITMPVLLALVFLFPLSARSEIRAGSFEMTPFAGYNFFENDQNLTDRFVSGGRLGYNFTKHFGIELSGEFIRSEVDDRARTDITEGQFGSPMDRVDITSYNIDAVYHFMPDGNFNPYIIAGAGGTRYSPSISTKDMTNIDFGFG
;
A
#
# COMPACT_ATOMS: atom_id res chain seq x y z
N MET A 1 56.63 6.86 13.19
CA MET A 1 55.22 7.26 13.44
C MET A 1 54.31 6.47 12.51
N LYS A 2 53.64 5.40 12.98
CA LYS A 2 52.74 4.58 12.15
C LYS A 2 51.36 5.25 12.08
N LYS A 3 50.94 5.71 10.90
CA LYS A 3 49.57 6.17 10.66
C LYS A 3 48.69 4.93 10.43
N ILE A 4 47.82 4.63 11.38
CA ILE A 4 46.81 3.57 11.27
C ILE A 4 45.67 4.12 10.42
N PHE A 5 45.59 3.70 9.16
CA PHE A 5 44.43 3.97 8.32
C PHE A 5 43.32 2.96 8.66
N PHE A 6 42.30 3.41 9.38
CA PHE A 6 41.08 2.63 9.60
C PHE A 6 40.28 2.61 8.28
N ARG A 7 40.39 1.53 7.50
CA ARG A 7 39.53 1.30 6.34
C ARG A 7 38.23 0.66 6.83
N VAL A 8 37.22 1.48 7.08
CA VAL A 8 35.86 0.99 7.34
C VAL A 8 35.21 0.64 5.99
N PRO A 9 34.57 -0.54 5.84
CA PRO A 9 33.86 -0.88 4.61
C PRO A 9 32.72 0.12 4.38
N VAL A 10 32.63 0.67 3.16
CA VAL A 10 31.57 1.63 2.76
C VAL A 10 30.17 1.14 3.15
N LYS A 11 29.91 -0.17 2.98
CA LYS A 11 28.65 -0.84 3.33
C LYS A 11 28.26 -0.73 4.81
N LYS A 12 29.24 -0.60 5.72
CA LYS A 12 29.02 -0.44 7.18
C LYS A 12 28.72 1.00 7.58
N ILE A 13 29.09 1.98 6.76
CA ILE A 13 28.82 3.42 6.98
C ILE A 13 27.51 3.82 6.31
N THR A 14 27.18 3.23 5.14
CA THR A 14 25.96 3.60 4.39
C THR A 14 24.67 3.34 5.17
N MET A 15 24.57 2.21 5.89
CA MET A 15 23.37 1.86 6.64
C MET A 15 23.07 2.81 7.82
N PRO A 16 24.01 3.11 8.74
CA PRO A 16 23.77 4.08 9.80
C PRO A 16 23.61 5.51 9.29
N VAL A 17 24.23 5.89 8.16
CA VAL A 17 24.03 7.20 7.54
C VAL A 17 22.63 7.32 6.95
N LEU A 18 22.11 6.28 6.29
CA LEU A 18 20.71 6.22 5.82
C LEU A 18 19.72 6.29 6.98
N LEU A 19 19.97 5.55 8.07
CA LEU A 19 19.15 5.61 9.28
C LEU A 19 19.20 7.01 9.92
N ALA A 20 20.38 7.63 10.02
CA ALA A 20 20.51 8.98 10.55
C ALA A 20 19.80 10.02 9.68
N LEU A 21 19.80 9.84 8.35
CA LEU A 21 19.07 10.72 7.43
C LEU A 21 17.55 10.69 7.69
N VAL A 22 16.99 9.51 8.01
CA VAL A 22 15.55 9.35 8.34
C VAL A 22 15.20 10.13 9.62
N PHE A 23 16.09 10.15 10.62
CA PHE A 23 15.87 10.88 11.88
C PHE A 23 16.15 12.39 11.81
N LEU A 24 16.78 12.87 10.74
CA LEU A 24 17.12 14.29 10.55
C LEU A 24 16.08 15.06 9.72
N PHE A 25 15.00 14.41 9.25
CA PHE A 25 13.87 15.13 8.65
C PHE A 25 13.11 15.90 9.74
N PRO A 26 12.75 17.17 9.52
CA PRO A 26 12.08 17.98 10.53
C PRO A 26 10.74 17.36 10.92
N LEU A 27 10.56 17.11 12.23
CA LEU A 27 9.31 16.72 12.90
C LEU A 27 8.19 17.78 12.79
N SER A 28 8.44 18.89 12.10
CA SER A 28 7.49 19.96 11.82
C SER A 28 6.63 19.68 10.59
N ALA A 29 6.33 18.42 10.30
CA ALA A 29 5.30 18.06 9.34
C ALA A 29 3.94 18.17 10.05
N ARG A 30 3.36 19.36 10.06
CA ARG A 30 1.93 19.48 10.36
C ARG A 30 1.19 19.04 9.11
N SER A 31 0.49 17.91 9.17
CA SER A 31 -0.38 17.43 8.10
C SER A 31 -1.68 18.26 8.05
N GLU A 32 -1.55 19.57 7.94
CA GLU A 32 -2.69 20.44 7.68
C GLU A 32 -3.11 20.26 6.22
N ILE A 33 -4.38 19.94 6.00
CA ILE A 33 -4.92 19.81 4.65
C ILE A 33 -5.08 21.20 4.06
N ARG A 34 -4.32 21.47 3.01
CA ARG A 34 -4.29 22.77 2.34
C ARG A 34 -4.76 22.62 0.92
N ALA A 35 -5.55 23.58 0.45
CA ALA A 35 -5.90 23.65 -0.97
C ALA A 35 -4.62 23.75 -1.81
N GLY A 36 -4.53 22.93 -2.85
CA GLY A 36 -3.37 22.78 -3.71
C GLY A 36 -2.21 21.97 -3.13
N SER A 37 -2.38 21.27 -1.99
CA SER A 37 -1.33 20.43 -1.44
C SER A 37 -1.23 19.07 -2.13
N PHE A 38 -0.02 18.53 -2.14
CA PHE A 38 0.25 17.13 -2.46
C PHE A 38 0.51 16.36 -1.18
N GLU A 39 0.02 15.13 -1.14
CA GLU A 39 0.19 14.21 -0.02
C GLU A 39 0.80 12.91 -0.52
N MET A 40 1.71 12.34 0.27
CA MET A 40 2.31 11.05 -0.02
C MET A 40 2.36 10.23 1.26
N THR A 41 1.68 9.10 1.25
CA THR A 41 1.48 8.30 2.47
C THR A 41 1.82 6.84 2.18
N PRO A 42 2.98 6.33 2.64
CA PRO A 42 3.20 4.89 2.67
C PRO A 42 2.29 4.25 3.73
N PHE A 43 1.84 3.02 3.47
CA PHE A 43 1.01 2.28 4.41
C PHE A 43 1.34 0.78 4.42
N ALA A 44 0.92 0.14 5.50
CA ALA A 44 1.05 -1.29 5.73
C ALA A 44 -0.14 -1.77 6.56
N GLY A 45 -0.50 -3.04 6.42
CA GLY A 45 -1.63 -3.63 7.13
C GLY A 45 -1.66 -5.15 7.01
N TYR A 46 -2.82 -5.73 7.32
CA TYR A 46 -3.07 -7.15 7.17
C TYR A 46 -4.38 -7.35 6.41
N ASN A 47 -4.34 -8.16 5.37
CA ASN A 47 -5.50 -8.50 4.56
C ASN A 47 -5.99 -9.88 5.00
N PHE A 48 -7.30 -9.96 5.30
CA PHE A 48 -7.99 -11.18 5.64
C PHE A 48 -8.81 -11.61 4.41
N PHE A 49 -8.45 -12.74 3.81
CA PHE A 49 -9.14 -13.24 2.64
C PHE A 49 -10.38 -14.02 3.05
N GLU A 50 -11.38 -14.04 2.16
CA GLU A 50 -12.51 -14.94 2.36
C GLU A 50 -12.07 -16.38 2.12
N ASN A 51 -12.59 -17.32 2.92
CA ASN A 51 -12.26 -18.75 2.81
C ASN A 51 -12.50 -19.29 1.39
N ASP A 52 -13.49 -18.76 0.69
CA ASP A 52 -13.83 -19.17 -0.67
C ASP A 52 -12.70 -18.84 -1.66
N GLN A 53 -11.96 -17.75 -1.44
CA GLN A 53 -10.80 -17.38 -2.26
C GLN A 53 -9.68 -18.40 -2.14
N ASN A 54 -9.62 -19.19 -1.05
CA ASN A 54 -8.58 -20.18 -0.79
C ASN A 54 -7.16 -19.58 -0.74
N LEU A 55 -7.05 -18.40 -0.13
CA LEU A 55 -5.79 -17.69 0.08
C LEU A 55 -5.54 -17.51 1.58
N THR A 56 -4.29 -17.66 1.99
CA THR A 56 -3.89 -17.36 3.37
C THR A 56 -3.88 -15.85 3.62
N ASP A 57 -4.38 -15.42 4.76
CA ASP A 57 -4.28 -14.03 5.22
C ASP A 57 -2.84 -13.56 5.26
N ARG A 58 -2.59 -12.33 4.80
CA ARG A 58 -1.23 -11.82 4.63
C ARG A 58 -1.10 -10.34 4.87
N PHE A 59 0.13 -9.96 5.15
CA PHE A 59 0.54 -8.58 5.22
C PHE A 59 0.35 -7.87 3.87
N VAL A 60 -0.21 -6.67 3.92
CA VAL A 60 -0.33 -5.76 2.79
C VAL A 60 0.60 -4.58 2.99
N SER A 61 1.19 -4.11 1.90
CA SER A 61 1.97 -2.87 1.88
C SER A 61 1.66 -2.06 0.64
N GLY A 62 1.72 -0.75 0.76
CA GLY A 62 1.38 0.13 -0.35
C GLY A 62 1.72 1.59 -0.08
N GLY A 63 1.25 2.43 -0.97
CA GLY A 63 1.37 3.87 -0.86
C GLY A 63 0.22 4.60 -1.53
N ARG A 64 0.03 5.85 -1.12
CA ARG A 64 -0.97 6.78 -1.62
C ARG A 64 -0.32 8.07 -2.05
N LEU A 65 -0.82 8.64 -3.14
CA LEU A 65 -0.47 9.96 -3.63
C LEU A 65 -1.74 10.76 -3.80
N GLY A 66 -1.89 11.82 -3.01
CA GLY A 66 -3.07 12.68 -2.98
C GLY A 66 -2.80 14.07 -3.56
N TYR A 67 -3.82 14.67 -4.18
CA TYR A 67 -3.87 16.08 -4.48
C TYR A 67 -5.18 16.69 -3.97
N ASN A 68 -5.06 17.71 -3.12
CA ASN A 68 -6.21 18.41 -2.55
C ASN A 68 -6.57 19.62 -3.41
N PHE A 69 -7.71 19.58 -4.11
CA PHE A 69 -8.21 20.75 -4.84
C PHE A 69 -8.67 21.84 -3.88
N THR A 70 -9.28 21.44 -2.77
CA THR A 70 -9.72 22.31 -1.67
C THR A 70 -9.33 21.68 -0.34
N LYS A 71 -9.61 22.34 0.78
CA LYS A 71 -9.43 21.71 2.10
C LYS A 71 -10.32 20.48 2.31
N HIS A 72 -11.47 20.43 1.64
CA HIS A 72 -12.44 19.34 1.81
C HIS A 72 -12.32 18.26 0.73
N PHE A 73 -11.93 18.63 -0.49
CA PHE A 73 -12.03 17.73 -1.63
C PHE A 73 -10.67 17.51 -2.29
N GLY A 74 -10.35 16.25 -2.53
CA GLY A 74 -9.12 15.82 -3.19
C GLY A 74 -9.34 14.59 -4.06
N ILE A 75 -8.27 14.19 -4.72
CA ILE A 75 -8.16 12.93 -5.44
C ILE A 75 -6.93 12.18 -4.95
N GLU A 76 -7.03 10.87 -4.83
CA GLU A 76 -5.96 10.00 -4.41
C GLU A 76 -5.69 8.92 -5.47
N LEU A 77 -4.42 8.62 -5.67
CA LEU A 77 -3.95 7.43 -6.37
C LEU A 77 -3.34 6.49 -5.35
N SER A 78 -3.83 5.27 -5.27
CA SER A 78 -3.33 4.26 -4.36
C SER A 78 -2.74 3.08 -5.13
N GLY A 79 -1.69 2.48 -4.57
CA GLY A 79 -1.08 1.27 -5.07
C GLY A 79 -0.70 0.36 -3.92
N GLU A 80 -1.10 -0.90 -3.99
CA GLU A 80 -0.81 -1.90 -2.96
C GLU A 80 -0.37 -3.24 -3.53
N PHE A 81 0.31 -3.99 -2.69
CA PHE A 81 0.90 -5.27 -3.02
C PHE A 81 0.77 -6.25 -1.87
N ILE A 82 0.31 -7.47 -2.19
CA ILE A 82 0.14 -8.59 -1.25
C ILE A 82 0.78 -9.84 -1.86
N ARG A 83 1.55 -10.58 -1.06
CA ARG A 83 2.07 -11.91 -1.43
C ARG A 83 1.39 -12.99 -0.59
N SER A 84 0.40 -13.64 -1.19
CA SER A 84 -0.35 -14.73 -0.58
C SER A 84 0.04 -16.11 -1.10
N GLU A 85 -0.39 -17.12 -0.36
CA GLU A 85 -0.20 -18.53 -0.63
C GLU A 85 -1.58 -19.20 -0.69
N VAL A 86 -1.67 -20.26 -1.48
CA VAL A 86 -2.88 -21.07 -1.56
C VAL A 86 -3.04 -21.86 -0.26
N ASP A 87 -4.22 -21.76 0.36
CA ASP A 87 -4.50 -22.36 1.67
C ASP A 87 -4.70 -23.89 1.55
N ASP A 88 -5.75 -24.32 0.83
CA ASP A 88 -6.00 -25.74 0.52
C ASP A 88 -5.53 -26.11 -0.90
N ARG A 89 -4.40 -26.83 -0.97
CA ARG A 89 -3.84 -27.34 -2.22
C ARG A 89 -4.54 -28.59 -2.75
N ALA A 90 -5.32 -29.29 -1.93
CA ALA A 90 -6.01 -30.51 -2.33
C ALA A 90 -7.35 -30.21 -3.04
N ARG A 91 -7.82 -28.97 -2.98
CA ARG A 91 -9.03 -28.52 -3.64
C ARG A 91 -8.85 -28.52 -5.17
N THR A 92 -9.70 -29.25 -5.86
CA THR A 92 -9.63 -29.45 -7.34
C THR A 92 -10.84 -28.87 -8.08
N ASP A 93 -11.90 -28.54 -7.35
CA ASP A 93 -13.13 -27.88 -7.77
C ASP A 93 -13.00 -26.35 -7.66
N ILE A 94 -12.11 -25.77 -8.47
CA ILE A 94 -11.84 -24.32 -8.47
C ILE A 94 -12.80 -23.62 -9.44
N THR A 95 -13.59 -22.67 -8.94
CA THR A 95 -14.36 -21.75 -9.79
C THR A 95 -13.62 -20.43 -10.00
N GLU A 96 -14.13 -19.58 -10.89
CA GLU A 96 -13.58 -18.24 -11.10
C GLU A 96 -13.51 -17.46 -9.76
N GLY A 97 -12.38 -16.80 -9.51
CA GLY A 97 -12.12 -16.08 -8.26
C GLY A 97 -11.50 -16.91 -7.13
N GLN A 98 -11.29 -18.22 -7.33
CA GLN A 98 -10.66 -19.11 -6.35
C GLN A 98 -9.26 -19.55 -6.80
N PHE A 99 -8.38 -19.85 -5.85
CA PHE A 99 -7.01 -20.31 -6.13
C PHE A 99 -6.82 -21.78 -5.71
N GLY A 100 -5.93 -22.50 -6.39
CA GLY A 100 -5.68 -23.91 -6.08
C GLY A 100 -4.57 -24.52 -6.94
N SER A 101 -4.34 -25.82 -6.80
CA SER A 101 -3.25 -26.54 -7.47
C SER A 101 -3.32 -26.38 -9.01
N PRO A 102 -2.19 -26.17 -9.72
CA PRO A 102 -0.80 -26.26 -9.25
C PRO A 102 -0.20 -24.97 -8.68
N MET A 103 -1.01 -23.97 -8.33
CA MET A 103 -0.52 -22.68 -7.84
C MET A 103 -0.14 -22.76 -6.36
N ASP A 104 1.06 -22.30 -6.00
CA ASP A 104 1.51 -22.24 -4.60
C ASP A 104 1.45 -20.81 -4.01
N ARG A 105 1.65 -19.81 -4.86
CA ARG A 105 1.76 -18.40 -4.46
C ARG A 105 0.96 -17.54 -5.41
N VAL A 106 0.40 -16.48 -4.86
CA VAL A 106 -0.41 -15.49 -5.55
C VAL A 106 0.06 -14.11 -5.13
N ASP A 107 0.67 -13.41 -6.07
CA ASP A 107 0.99 -12.00 -5.94
C ASP A 107 -0.21 -11.19 -6.42
N ILE A 108 -0.70 -10.30 -5.56
CA ILE A 108 -1.84 -9.42 -5.82
C ILE A 108 -1.31 -7.99 -5.86
N THR A 109 -1.58 -7.29 -6.95
CA THR A 109 -1.24 -5.88 -7.10
C THR A 109 -2.50 -5.10 -7.46
N SER A 110 -2.82 -4.08 -6.67
CA SER A 110 -4.02 -3.26 -6.86
C SER A 110 -3.62 -1.81 -7.08
N TYR A 111 -4.34 -1.11 -7.96
CA TYR A 111 -4.23 0.32 -8.16
C TYR A 111 -5.62 0.94 -8.19
N ASN A 112 -5.84 2.03 -7.44
CA ASN A 112 -7.14 2.73 -7.41
C ASN A 112 -6.97 4.24 -7.61
N ILE A 113 -8.06 4.86 -8.08
CA ILE A 113 -8.23 6.30 -8.17
C ILE A 113 -9.50 6.70 -7.42
N ASP A 114 -9.31 7.48 -6.36
CA ASP A 114 -10.33 7.69 -5.33
C ASP A 114 -10.61 9.18 -5.16
N ALA A 115 -11.89 9.56 -5.15
CA ALA A 115 -12.30 10.88 -4.70
C ALA A 115 -12.31 10.90 -3.18
N VAL A 116 -11.75 11.94 -2.57
CA VAL A 116 -11.63 12.06 -1.11
C VAL A 116 -12.42 13.27 -0.62
N TYR A 117 -13.22 13.07 0.42
CA TYR A 117 -13.90 14.16 1.13
C TYR A 117 -13.56 14.17 2.63
N HIS A 118 -12.96 15.27 3.08
CA HIS A 118 -12.61 15.55 4.47
C HIS A 118 -13.74 16.31 5.17
N PHE A 119 -14.21 15.83 6.32
CA PHE A 119 -15.30 16.48 7.05
C PHE A 119 -14.82 17.67 7.89
N MET A 120 -13.63 17.57 8.49
CA MET A 120 -13.13 18.54 9.48
C MET A 120 -11.64 18.89 9.24
N PRO A 121 -11.30 19.50 8.09
CA PRO A 121 -9.90 19.64 7.65
C PRO A 121 -9.07 20.62 8.48
N ASP A 122 -9.71 21.53 9.23
CA ASP A 122 -9.03 22.51 10.10
C ASP A 122 -8.79 21.97 11.53
N GLY A 123 -9.35 20.82 11.86
CA GLY A 123 -9.24 20.20 13.18
C GLY A 123 -8.04 19.25 13.31
N ASN A 124 -7.65 18.93 14.55
CA ASN A 124 -6.64 17.90 14.82
C ASN A 124 -7.16 16.48 14.55
N PHE A 125 -8.48 16.32 14.47
CA PHE A 125 -9.16 15.10 14.09
C PHE A 125 -9.93 15.40 12.82
N ASN A 126 -9.57 14.70 11.74
CA ASN A 126 -10.12 14.96 10.42
C ASN A 126 -10.65 13.65 9.81
N PRO A 127 -11.89 13.27 10.14
CA PRO A 127 -12.54 12.16 9.47
C PRO A 127 -12.66 12.42 7.98
N TYR A 128 -12.57 11.37 7.19
CA TYR A 128 -12.78 11.45 5.75
C TYR A 128 -13.44 10.20 5.20
N ILE A 129 -13.99 10.34 4.00
CA ILE A 129 -14.48 9.24 3.19
C ILE A 129 -13.79 9.25 1.84
N ILE A 130 -13.70 8.07 1.25
CA ILE A 130 -13.20 7.86 -0.11
C ILE A 130 -14.23 7.07 -0.92
N ALA A 131 -14.26 7.32 -2.21
CA ALA A 131 -15.00 6.50 -3.17
C ALA A 131 -14.29 6.53 -4.52
N GLY A 132 -14.09 5.36 -5.11
CA GLY A 132 -13.22 5.22 -6.26
C GLY A 132 -13.46 3.99 -7.08
N ALA A 133 -12.54 3.79 -8.02
CA ALA A 133 -12.46 2.57 -8.80
C ALA A 133 -11.00 2.25 -9.10
N GLY A 134 -10.76 0.98 -9.38
CA GLY A 134 -9.41 0.50 -9.63
C GLY A 134 -9.35 -0.76 -10.48
N GLY A 135 -8.15 -1.30 -10.52
CA GLY A 135 -7.86 -2.61 -11.09
C GLY A 135 -7.00 -3.43 -10.16
N THR A 136 -7.34 -4.71 -10.04
CA THR A 136 -6.53 -5.70 -9.33
C THR A 136 -6.00 -6.74 -10.30
N ARG A 137 -4.69 -6.98 -10.22
CA ARG A 137 -3.97 -7.96 -11.01
C ARG A 137 -3.43 -9.07 -10.13
N TYR A 138 -3.68 -10.30 -10.55
CA TYR A 138 -3.22 -11.52 -9.90
C TYR A 138 -2.12 -12.19 -10.74
N SER A 139 -1.07 -12.65 -10.06
CA SER A 139 0.01 -13.43 -10.66
C SER A 139 0.28 -14.68 -9.82
N PRO A 140 0.12 -15.91 -10.37
CA PRO A 140 -0.27 -16.23 -11.74
C PRO A 140 -1.72 -15.81 -12.07
N SER A 141 -1.98 -15.49 -13.33
CA SER A 141 -3.28 -14.96 -13.78
C SER A 141 -4.39 -16.00 -13.62
N ILE A 142 -5.40 -15.68 -12.80
CA ILE A 142 -6.63 -16.48 -12.63
C ILE A 142 -7.75 -16.14 -13.63
N SER A 143 -7.66 -14.98 -14.27
CA SER A 143 -8.58 -14.56 -15.33
C SER A 143 -7.80 -13.89 -16.46
N THR A 144 -8.29 -13.98 -17.69
CA THR A 144 -7.67 -13.39 -18.89
C THR A 144 -7.78 -11.86 -18.91
N LYS A 145 -8.51 -11.25 -17.97
CA LYS A 145 -8.75 -9.80 -17.89
C LYS A 145 -8.43 -9.26 -16.51
N ASP A 146 -7.91 -8.03 -16.47
CA ASP A 146 -7.74 -7.28 -15.24
C ASP A 146 -9.11 -7.11 -14.55
N MET A 147 -9.17 -7.36 -13.25
CA MET A 147 -10.41 -7.24 -12.49
C MET A 147 -10.64 -5.79 -12.12
N THR A 148 -11.68 -5.17 -12.67
CA THR A 148 -12.12 -3.85 -12.25
C THR A 148 -12.79 -3.95 -10.89
N ASN A 149 -12.45 -3.05 -9.98
CA ASN A 149 -13.06 -2.94 -8.66
C ASN A 149 -13.60 -1.52 -8.43
N ILE A 150 -14.61 -1.43 -7.56
CA ILE A 150 -15.13 -0.19 -7.01
C ILE A 150 -14.81 -0.22 -5.52
N ASP A 151 -14.37 0.91 -4.99
CA ASP A 151 -14.01 1.05 -3.58
C ASP A 151 -14.82 2.16 -2.91
N PHE A 152 -15.00 1.98 -1.61
CA PHE A 152 -15.52 2.98 -0.69
C PHE A 152 -14.86 2.76 0.66
N GLY A 153 -14.53 3.84 1.36
CA GLY A 153 -13.85 3.74 2.65
C GLY A 153 -14.08 4.96 3.52
N PHE A 154 -13.69 4.83 4.78
CA PHE A 154 -13.66 5.93 5.75
C PHE A 154 -12.36 5.84 6.57
N GLY A 155 -11.90 6.98 7.07
CA GLY A 155 -10.71 7.08 7.92
C GLY A 155 -10.76 8.26 8.87
#